data_AF-A0A5M6CBT0-F1
#
_entry.id   AF-A0A5M6CBT0-F1
#
_cell.length_a   1.000
_cell.length_b   1.000
_cell.length_c   1.000
_cell.angle_alpha   90.00
_cell.angle_beta   90.00
_cell.angle_gamma   90.00
#
_symmetry.space_group_name_H-M   'P 1'
#
loop_
_entity.id
_entity.type
_entity.pdbx_description
1 polymer ?
#
loop_
_entity_poly.entity_id
_entity_poly.type
_entity_poly.pdbx_seq_one_letter_code
_entity_poly.pdbx_strand_id
1 'polypeptide(L)'
;MSIRSVMQAAANKIKPAIKKELKNQGHYLTGNLERSLSDNVTSGPDGTRITGTALGYARYVNDGFQAGSASWAQLPYVIKYFIKRGLSTKEAKKAAGATIMTWMKEGMPTDNSRRFSKTNNRLKFLKVVNDAINRDIDKQILAGIDAEISKTFNKTKSETI
;
A
#
# COMPACT_ATOMS: atom_id res chain seq x y z
N MET A 1 13.08 -9.29 -24.15
CA MET A 1 12.70 -8.47 -22.99
C MET A 1 14.01 -7.96 -22.38
N SER A 2 14.04 -7.39 -21.20
CA SER A 2 15.25 -7.14 -20.40
C SER A 2 14.86 -7.33 -18.94
N ILE A 3 15.81 -7.65 -18.06
CA ILE A 3 15.51 -7.81 -16.62
C ILE A 3 14.74 -6.59 -16.08
N ARG A 4 15.12 -5.38 -16.52
CA ARG A 4 14.39 -4.15 -16.20
C ARG A 4 12.92 -4.19 -16.61
N SER A 5 12.62 -4.60 -17.85
CA SER A 5 11.23 -4.68 -18.32
C SER A 5 10.42 -5.80 -17.64
N VAL A 6 11.06 -6.90 -17.24
CA VAL A 6 10.43 -7.95 -16.41
C VAL A 6 10.01 -7.36 -15.06
N MET A 7 10.91 -6.64 -14.41
CA MET A 7 10.66 -5.97 -13.13
C MET A 7 9.61 -4.85 -13.26
N GLN A 8 9.60 -4.10 -14.37
CA GLN A 8 8.57 -3.11 -14.65
C GLN A 8 7.19 -3.75 -14.80
N ALA A 9 7.11 -4.90 -15.48
CA ALA A 9 5.86 -5.63 -15.64
C ALA A 9 5.35 -6.18 -14.29
N ALA A 10 6.23 -6.52 -13.35
CA ALA A 10 5.85 -6.86 -11.97
C ALA A 10 5.34 -5.63 -11.20
N ALA A 11 6.04 -4.49 -11.30
CA ALA A 11 5.64 -3.23 -10.66
C ALA A 11 4.21 -2.79 -11.08
N ASN A 12 3.89 -2.99 -12.36
CA ASN A 12 2.56 -2.71 -12.92
C ASN A 12 1.42 -3.52 -12.28
N LYS A 13 1.72 -4.65 -11.61
CA LYS A 13 0.73 -5.44 -10.86
C LYS A 13 0.61 -5.02 -9.40
N ILE A 14 1.71 -4.61 -8.77
CA ILE A 14 1.78 -4.26 -7.35
C ILE A 14 0.89 -3.05 -7.04
N LYS A 15 1.08 -1.95 -7.77
CA LYS A 15 0.39 -0.68 -7.48
C LYS A 15 -1.14 -0.79 -7.58
N PRO A 16 -1.73 -1.39 -8.64
CA PRO A 16 -3.17 -1.63 -8.68
C PRO A 16 -3.69 -2.51 -7.54
N ALA A 17 -2.93 -3.55 -7.15
CA ALA A 17 -3.30 -4.41 -6.04
C ALA A 17 -3.37 -3.64 -4.71
N ILE A 18 -2.39 -2.77 -4.44
CA ILE A 18 -2.40 -1.89 -3.26
C ILE A 18 -3.63 -0.97 -3.28
N LYS A 19 -3.94 -0.33 -4.41
CA LYS A 19 -5.12 0.53 -4.53
C LYS A 19 -6.42 -0.23 -4.26
N LYS A 20 -6.55 -1.44 -4.81
CA LYS A 20 -7.72 -2.29 -4.60
C LYS A 20 -7.88 -2.62 -3.11
N GLU A 21 -6.80 -3.00 -2.44
CA GLU A 21 -6.87 -3.36 -1.02
C GLU A 21 -7.16 -2.17 -0.11
N LEU A 22 -6.58 -0.99 -0.37
CA LEU A 22 -6.94 0.23 0.35
C LEU A 22 -8.44 0.52 0.29
N LYS A 23 -9.07 0.35 -0.89
CA LYS A 23 -10.52 0.50 -1.04
C LYS A 23 -11.30 -0.58 -0.28
N ASN A 24 -10.86 -1.82 -0.35
CA ASN A 24 -11.50 -2.93 0.35
C ASN A 24 -11.51 -2.74 1.87
N GLN A 25 -10.43 -2.20 2.43
CA GLN A 25 -10.30 -1.90 3.87
C GLN A 25 -11.01 -0.60 4.30
N GLY A 26 -11.66 0.10 3.38
CA GLY A 26 -12.36 1.36 3.66
C GLY A 26 -11.43 2.56 3.83
N HIS A 27 -10.19 2.49 3.32
CA HIS A 27 -9.20 3.58 3.35
C HIS A 27 -9.31 4.50 2.13
N TYR A 28 -10.55 4.82 1.74
CA TYR A 28 -10.84 5.68 0.59
C TYR A 28 -11.71 6.86 1.02
N LEU A 29 -11.13 8.06 0.95
CA LEU A 29 -11.85 9.32 1.16
C LEU A 29 -11.67 10.27 -0.03
N THR A 30 -10.47 10.83 -0.17
CA THR A 30 -10.13 11.77 -1.26
C THR A 30 -9.33 11.14 -2.39
N GLY A 31 -8.95 9.85 -2.24
CA GLY A 31 -8.00 9.17 -3.10
C GLY A 31 -6.54 9.66 -2.97
N ASN A 32 -6.22 10.53 -2.01
CA ASN A 32 -4.88 11.13 -1.92
C ASN A 32 -3.78 10.08 -1.68
N LEU A 33 -4.03 9.09 -0.81
CA LEU A 33 -3.09 8.00 -0.57
C LEU A 33 -2.81 7.22 -1.86
N GLU A 34 -3.87 6.81 -2.57
CA GLU A 34 -3.75 6.05 -3.82
C GLU A 34 -3.02 6.82 -4.92
N ARG A 35 -3.26 8.14 -5.02
CA ARG A 35 -2.56 9.00 -5.98
C ARG A 35 -1.10 9.22 -5.60
N SER A 36 -0.77 9.18 -4.31
CA SER A 36 0.61 9.32 -3.84
C SER A 36 1.48 8.09 -4.04
N LEU A 37 0.89 6.94 -4.43
CA LEU A 37 1.67 5.74 -4.73
C LEU A 37 2.52 5.98 -5.97
N SER A 38 3.83 5.89 -5.81
CA SER A 38 4.80 5.86 -6.91
C SER A 38 5.74 4.68 -6.77
N ASP A 39 6.25 4.24 -7.90
CA ASP A 39 7.19 3.13 -8.02
C ASP A 39 8.31 3.55 -8.97
N ASN A 40 9.50 3.01 -8.73
CA ASN A 40 10.65 3.21 -9.60
C ASN A 40 11.42 1.89 -9.73
N VAL A 41 11.81 1.57 -10.97
CA VAL A 41 12.65 0.41 -11.28
C VAL A 41 14.06 0.90 -11.57
N THR A 42 14.99 0.57 -10.67
CA THR A 42 16.40 0.93 -10.81
C THR A 42 17.23 -0.31 -11.10
N SER A 43 18.17 -0.18 -12.04
CA SER A 43 19.16 -1.21 -12.34
C SER A 43 20.54 -0.67 -11.94
N GLY A 44 21.31 -1.48 -11.23
CA GLY A 44 22.68 -1.19 -10.84
C GLY A 44 23.54 -2.45 -10.85
N PRO A 45 24.80 -2.36 -10.39
CA PRO A 45 25.72 -3.51 -10.35
C PRO A 45 25.16 -4.72 -9.59
N ASP A 46 24.40 -4.48 -8.52
CA ASP A 46 23.82 -5.53 -7.67
C ASP A 46 22.47 -6.08 -8.20
N GLY A 47 22.10 -5.72 -9.43
CA GLY A 47 20.85 -6.16 -10.06
C GLY A 47 19.78 -5.08 -10.17
N THR A 48 18.54 -5.52 -10.40
CA THR A 48 17.39 -4.64 -10.63
C THR A 48 16.42 -4.70 -9.45
N ARG A 49 15.98 -3.53 -8.96
CA ARG A 49 15.11 -3.38 -7.79
C ARG A 49 13.86 -2.55 -8.12
N ILE A 50 12.75 -2.88 -7.48
CA ILE A 50 11.51 -2.07 -7.50
C ILE A 50 11.41 -1.37 -6.15
N THR A 51 11.35 -0.03 -6.15
CA THR A 51 11.15 0.76 -4.93
C THR A 51 9.80 1.48 -5.01
N GLY A 52 8.97 1.31 -4.00
CA GLY A 52 7.68 1.99 -3.88
C GLY A 52 7.69 3.09 -2.80
N THR A 53 6.99 4.19 -3.04
CA THR A 53 6.79 5.28 -2.08
C THR A 53 5.31 5.67 -1.96
N ALA A 54 4.95 6.24 -0.81
CA ALA A 54 3.60 6.71 -0.49
C ALA A 54 3.67 7.86 0.53
N LEU A 55 2.56 8.58 0.73
CA LEU A 55 2.46 9.55 1.82
C LEU A 55 2.74 8.89 3.18
N GLY A 56 3.49 9.57 4.06
CA GLY A 56 3.96 8.99 5.32
C GLY A 56 2.87 8.45 6.24
N TYR A 57 1.64 8.99 6.18
CA TYR A 57 0.54 8.48 6.98
C TYR A 57 0.07 7.06 6.56
N ALA A 58 0.51 6.57 5.40
CA ALA A 58 0.29 5.19 4.96
C ALA A 58 0.75 4.17 6.00
N ARG A 59 1.81 4.50 6.76
CA ARG A 59 2.29 3.68 7.88
C ARG A 59 1.21 3.46 8.92
N TYR A 60 0.55 4.53 9.38
CA TYR A 60 -0.52 4.41 10.39
C TYR A 60 -1.75 3.70 9.84
N VAL A 61 -2.05 3.88 8.54
CA VAL A 61 -3.13 3.14 7.87
C VAL A 61 -2.82 1.65 7.77
N ASN A 62 -1.56 1.28 7.54
CA ASN A 62 -1.11 -0.11 7.46
C ASN A 62 -1.02 -0.76 8.84
N ASP A 63 -0.39 -0.10 9.80
CA ASP A 63 -0.01 -0.73 11.06
C ASP A 63 -0.97 -0.44 12.20
N GLY A 64 -1.73 0.64 12.11
CA GLY A 64 -2.48 1.15 13.24
C GLY A 64 -1.56 1.74 14.30
N PHE A 65 -2.11 1.92 15.50
CA PHE A 65 -1.34 2.23 16.69
C PHE A 65 -2.09 1.76 17.94
N GLN A 66 -1.36 1.54 19.02
CA GLN A 66 -1.91 1.12 20.31
C GLN A 66 -2.56 2.29 21.05
N ALA A 67 -3.45 1.97 22.01
CA ALA A 67 -4.20 2.95 22.78
C ALA A 67 -3.33 4.05 23.41
N GLY A 68 -2.19 3.69 24.00
CA GLY A 68 -1.26 4.65 24.62
C GLY A 68 -0.56 5.61 23.64
N SER A 69 -0.65 5.38 22.34
CA SER A 69 -0.14 6.30 21.31
C SER A 69 -1.18 7.32 20.84
N ALA A 70 -2.44 7.18 21.26
CA ALA A 70 -3.49 8.15 20.96
C ALA A 70 -3.41 9.36 21.90
N SER A 71 -3.58 10.56 21.36
CA SER A 71 -3.54 11.81 22.11
C SER A 71 -4.50 12.84 21.52
N TRP A 72 -4.71 13.94 22.23
CA TRP A 72 -5.43 15.09 21.69
C TRP A 72 -4.67 15.81 20.56
N ALA A 73 -3.37 15.56 20.37
CA ALA A 73 -2.61 16.10 19.24
C ALA A 73 -3.15 15.60 17.89
N GLN A 74 -3.81 14.43 17.85
CA GLN A 74 -4.45 13.93 16.63
C GLN A 74 -5.75 14.68 16.28
N LEU A 75 -6.36 15.41 17.21
CA LEU A 75 -7.71 15.99 17.05
C LEU A 75 -7.88 16.87 15.80
N PRO A 76 -6.96 17.79 15.44
CA PRO A 76 -7.12 18.63 14.25
C PRO A 76 -7.21 17.84 12.95
N TYR A 77 -6.51 16.70 12.86
CA TYR A 77 -6.55 15.83 11.67
C TYR A 77 -7.88 15.08 11.57
N VAL A 78 -8.41 14.62 12.71
CA VAL A 78 -9.69 13.90 12.75
C VAL A 78 -10.87 14.86 12.50
N ILE A 79 -10.80 16.11 12.96
CA ILE A 79 -11.79 17.15 12.59
C ILE A 79 -11.82 17.33 11.08
N LYS A 80 -10.64 17.52 10.45
CA LYS A 80 -10.53 17.66 8.99
C LYS A 80 -11.09 16.44 8.25
N TYR A 81 -10.91 15.24 8.79
CA TYR A 81 -11.50 14.02 8.24
C TYR A 81 -13.03 14.08 8.23
N PHE A 82 -13.67 14.44 9.36
CA PHE A 82 -15.13 14.51 9.45
C PHE A 82 -15.74 15.65 8.63
N ILE A 83 -15.06 16.80 8.52
CA ILE A 83 -15.49 17.88 7.62
C ILE A 83 -15.49 17.39 6.17
N LYS A 84 -14.43 16.69 5.74
CA LYS A 84 -14.38 16.08 4.39
C LYS A 84 -15.44 15.01 4.16
N ARG A 85 -16.06 14.49 5.21
CA ARG A 85 -17.19 13.55 5.16
C ARG A 85 -18.56 14.26 5.15
N GLY A 86 -18.58 15.59 5.18
CA GLY A 86 -19.79 16.41 5.09
C GLY A 86 -20.35 16.89 6.42
N LEU A 87 -19.69 16.66 7.55
CA LEU A 87 -20.15 17.17 8.84
C LEU A 87 -19.88 18.68 8.98
N SER A 88 -20.79 19.39 9.65
CA SER A 88 -20.53 20.77 10.08
C SER A 88 -19.35 20.82 11.05
N THR A 89 -18.73 22.00 11.22
CA THR A 89 -17.61 22.17 12.16
C THR A 89 -17.96 21.73 13.59
N LYS A 90 -19.20 21.98 14.05
CA LYS A 90 -19.66 21.61 15.39
C LYS A 90 -19.77 20.08 15.53
N GLU A 91 -20.39 19.43 14.55
CA GLU A 91 -20.53 17.97 14.54
C GLU A 91 -19.19 17.26 14.36
N ALA A 92 -18.33 17.78 13.48
CA ALA A 92 -16.99 17.26 13.26
C ALA A 92 -16.13 17.31 14.52
N LYS A 93 -16.18 18.40 15.30
CA LYS A 93 -15.51 18.48 16.61
C LYS A 93 -16.00 17.42 17.58
N LYS A 94 -17.32 17.23 17.69
CA LYS A 94 -17.93 16.21 18.56
C LYS A 94 -17.52 14.80 18.15
N ALA A 95 -17.64 14.47 16.86
CA ALA A 95 -17.28 13.16 16.32
C ALA A 95 -15.78 12.87 16.45
N ALA A 96 -14.93 13.87 16.20
CA ALA A 96 -13.49 13.75 16.36
C ALA A 96 -13.10 13.50 17.81
N GLY A 97 -13.65 14.25 18.77
CA GLY A 97 -13.39 14.04 20.19
C GLY A 97 -13.79 12.64 20.65
N ALA A 98 -14.98 12.17 20.25
CA ALA A 98 -15.41 10.80 20.53
C ALA A 98 -14.43 9.77 19.95
N THR A 99 -13.97 9.97 18.71
CA THR A 99 -13.01 9.08 18.04
C THR A 99 -11.67 9.03 18.79
N ILE A 100 -11.12 10.18 19.20
CA ILE A 100 -9.87 10.24 19.96
C ILE A 100 -10.01 9.52 21.30
N MET A 101 -11.11 9.75 22.02
CA MET A 101 -11.36 9.05 23.29
C MET A 101 -11.48 7.54 23.11
N THR A 102 -12.07 7.06 22.01
CA THR A 102 -12.09 5.63 21.69
C THR A 102 -10.70 5.11 21.32
N TRP A 103 -9.93 5.86 20.53
CA TRP A 103 -8.54 5.50 20.23
C TRP A 103 -7.66 5.44 21.47
N MET A 104 -7.88 6.29 22.48
CA MET A 104 -7.17 6.22 23.77
C MET A 104 -7.51 4.98 24.59
N LYS A 105 -8.57 4.24 24.24
CA LYS A 105 -8.97 3.00 24.89
C LYS A 105 -8.59 1.76 24.09
N GLU A 106 -8.81 1.81 22.77
CA GLU A 106 -8.70 0.64 21.88
C GLU A 106 -7.47 0.71 20.95
N GLY A 107 -6.94 1.90 20.69
CA GLY A 107 -6.02 2.16 19.59
C GLY A 107 -6.74 2.41 18.26
N MET A 108 -5.97 2.41 17.17
CA MET A 108 -6.47 2.53 15.81
C MET A 108 -6.09 1.28 15.00
N PRO A 109 -7.02 0.69 14.23
CA PRO A 109 -8.45 1.00 14.14
C PRO A 109 -9.21 0.62 15.42
N THR A 110 -10.36 1.24 15.63
CA THR A 110 -11.32 0.79 16.66
C THR A 110 -12.04 -0.46 16.17
N ASP A 111 -12.50 -1.32 17.08
CA ASP A 111 -13.16 -2.57 16.70
C ASP A 111 -14.45 -2.31 15.92
N ASN A 112 -15.22 -1.32 16.37
CA ASN A 112 -16.42 -0.87 15.70
C ASN A 112 -16.19 -0.36 14.27
N SER A 113 -14.96 0.02 13.92
CA SER A 113 -14.67 0.51 12.59
C SER A 113 -14.52 -0.59 11.54
N ARG A 114 -14.40 -1.87 11.95
CA ARG A 114 -14.29 -3.02 11.04
C ARG A 114 -15.48 -3.14 10.09
N ARG A 115 -16.67 -2.69 10.50
CA ARG A 115 -17.88 -2.61 9.66
C ARG A 115 -17.73 -1.77 8.39
N PHE A 116 -16.72 -0.90 8.34
CA PHE A 116 -16.44 -0.08 7.16
C PHE A 116 -15.49 -0.77 6.16
N SER A 117 -15.04 -2.00 6.46
CA SER A 117 -14.24 -2.83 5.58
C SER A 117 -15.09 -3.93 4.95
N LYS A 118 -14.80 -4.25 3.68
CA LYS A 118 -15.38 -5.40 2.98
C LYS A 118 -14.74 -6.73 3.40
N THR A 119 -13.53 -6.68 3.96
CA THR A 119 -12.74 -7.86 4.34
C THR A 119 -12.74 -8.09 5.85
N ASN A 120 -13.47 -7.29 6.62
CA ASN A 120 -13.43 -7.24 8.09
C ASN A 120 -12.03 -6.89 8.68
N ASN A 121 -11.05 -6.64 7.82
CA ASN A 121 -9.70 -6.21 8.15
C ASN A 121 -9.49 -4.74 7.74
N ARG A 122 -8.77 -3.98 8.56
CA ARG A 122 -8.43 -2.57 8.32
C ARG A 122 -6.94 -2.28 8.45
N LEU A 123 -6.13 -3.32 8.64
CA LEU A 123 -4.69 -3.24 8.82
C LEU A 123 -3.98 -4.11 7.79
N LYS A 124 -2.66 -3.94 7.73
CA LYS A 124 -1.71 -4.77 7.01
C LYS A 124 -2.03 -4.93 5.53
N PHE A 125 -2.55 -3.87 4.89
CA PHE A 125 -2.87 -3.89 3.46
C PHE A 125 -1.66 -4.30 2.61
N LEU A 126 -0.44 -3.92 2.98
CA LEU A 126 0.78 -4.34 2.28
C LEU A 126 0.99 -5.86 2.37
N LYS A 127 0.79 -6.45 3.56
CA LYS A 127 0.90 -7.89 3.76
C LYS A 127 -0.17 -8.64 2.98
N VAL A 128 -1.42 -8.19 3.07
CA VAL A 128 -2.55 -8.79 2.35
C VAL A 128 -2.29 -8.79 0.84
N VAL A 129 -1.79 -7.67 0.31
CA VAL A 129 -1.42 -7.58 -1.10
C VAL A 129 -0.28 -8.53 -1.43
N ASN A 130 0.78 -8.55 -0.64
CA ASN A 130 1.91 -9.45 -0.83
C ASN A 130 1.44 -10.91 -0.88
N ASP A 131 0.70 -11.35 0.13
CA ASP A 131 0.20 -12.73 0.20
C ASP A 131 -0.68 -13.09 -1.01
N ALA A 132 -1.44 -12.11 -1.53
CA ALA A 132 -2.34 -12.31 -2.66
C ALA A 132 -1.62 -12.41 -4.02
N ILE A 133 -0.51 -11.71 -4.22
CA ILE A 133 0.13 -11.59 -5.55
C ILE A 133 1.56 -12.12 -5.63
N ASN A 134 2.21 -12.45 -4.50
CA ASN A 134 3.63 -12.80 -4.49
C ASN A 134 3.94 -13.99 -5.39
N ARG A 135 3.14 -15.06 -5.33
CA ARG A 135 3.34 -16.25 -6.18
C ARG A 135 3.26 -15.93 -7.68
N ASP A 136 2.32 -15.07 -8.07
CA ASP A 136 2.14 -14.67 -9.47
C ASP A 136 3.27 -13.76 -9.96
N ILE A 137 3.76 -12.88 -9.08
CA ILE A 137 4.93 -12.04 -9.34
C ILE A 137 6.19 -12.90 -9.48
N ASP A 138 6.43 -13.83 -8.55
CA ASP A 138 7.60 -14.72 -8.56
C ASP A 138 7.63 -15.54 -9.85
N LYS A 139 6.50 -16.15 -10.22
CA LYS A 139 6.39 -16.91 -11.48
C LYS A 139 6.69 -16.05 -12.71
N GLN A 140 6.17 -14.82 -12.74
CA GLN A 140 6.43 -13.90 -13.85
C GLN A 140 7.89 -13.47 -13.92
N ILE A 141 8.51 -13.18 -12.78
CA ILE A 141 9.91 -12.77 -12.71
C ILE A 141 10.82 -13.91 -13.16
N LEU A 142 10.62 -15.12 -12.63
CA LEU A 142 11.41 -16.30 -12.98
C LEU A 142 11.31 -16.61 -14.47
N ALA A 143 10.10 -16.70 -15.02
CA ALA A 143 9.90 -16.95 -16.45
C ALA A 143 10.53 -15.85 -17.33
N GLY A 144 10.47 -14.58 -16.90
CA GLY A 144 11.08 -13.47 -17.60
C GLY A 144 12.62 -13.51 -17.57
N ILE A 145 13.20 -13.90 -16.43
CA ILE A 145 14.65 -14.07 -16.28
C ILE A 145 15.14 -15.25 -17.12
N ASP A 146 14.45 -16.40 -17.07
CA ASP A 146 14.81 -17.59 -17.84
C ASP A 146 14.83 -17.30 -19.36
N ALA A 147 13.86 -16.54 -19.84
CA ALA A 147 13.80 -16.11 -21.22
C ALA A 147 14.99 -15.22 -21.62
N GLU A 148 15.40 -14.31 -20.74
CA GLU A 148 16.56 -13.43 -20.99
C GLU A 148 17.90 -14.18 -20.92
N ILE A 149 18.06 -15.10 -19.97
CA ILE A 149 19.26 -15.95 -19.87
C ILE A 149 19.39 -16.79 -21.13
N SER A 150 18.31 -17.47 -21.53
CA SER A 150 18.29 -18.32 -22.73
C SER A 150 18.65 -17.53 -23.99
N LYS A 151 18.11 -16.30 -24.11
CA LYS A 151 18.43 -15.41 -25.23
C LYS A 151 19.92 -15.04 -25.26
N THR A 152 20.49 -14.64 -24.13
CA THR A 152 21.91 -14.28 -24.05
C THR A 152 22.81 -15.48 -24.36
N PHE A 153 22.50 -16.64 -23.78
CA PHE A 153 23.26 -17.87 -24.01
C PHE A 153 23.28 -18.30 -25.48
N ASN A 154 22.12 -18.27 -26.14
CA ASN A 154 22.02 -18.63 -27.56
C ASN A 154 22.76 -17.64 -28.46
N LYS A 155 22.74 -16.34 -28.12
CA LYS A 155 23.50 -15.31 -28.84
C LYS A 155 25.00 -15.58 -28.77
N THR A 156 25.54 -15.86 -27.58
CA THR A 156 26.98 -16.15 -27.41
C THR A 156 27.41 -17.41 -28.17
N LYS A 157 26.56 -18.44 -28.21
CA LYS A 157 26.82 -19.64 -29.03
C LYS A 157 26.90 -19.32 -30.53
N SER A 158 26.03 -18.47 -31.05
CA SER A 158 26.04 -18.10 -32.48
C SER A 158 27.20 -17.18 -32.89
N GLU A 159 27.76 -16.43 -31.94
CA GLU A 159 28.91 -15.54 -32.18
C GLU A 159 30.27 -16.25 -32.06
N THR A 160 30.28 -17.50 -31.59
CA THR A 160 31.47 -18.36 -31.52
C THR A 160 31.46 -19.30 -32.73
N ILE A 161 31.68 -18.77 -33.94
CA ILE A 161 31.93 -19.54 -35.17
C ILE A 161 33.07 -18.86 -35.93
#